data_AF-A0A7S0C6W8-F1
#
_entry.id   AF-A0A7S0C6W8-F1
#
_cell.length_a   1.000
_cell.length_b   1.000
_cell.length_c   1.000
_cell.angle_alpha   90.00
_cell.angle_beta   90.00
_cell.angle_gamma   90.00
#
_symmetry.space_group_name_H-M   'P 1'
#
loop_
_entity.id
_entity.type
_entity.pdbx_description
1 polymer ?
#
loop_
_entity_poly.entity_id
_entity_poly.type
_entity_poly.pdbx_seq_one_letter_code
_entity_poly.pdbx_strand_id
1 'polypeptide(L)'
;FAVALLVRTSHAFVTSSNPPKLSRNICAASIDTALLSSTTTHDDDEEAVLSLPMFINESEQLSKRPASSLSPQKMILIAKRFLASNGGLGGDPDMLSPSFTFEGPVVGPLSKTEFVGAIGSVDFNAAFPNFTSEFYGFHIDPFEGDRVWYTARGKGKNTGPLVPFVPESSGTGQMVVNPPQVCSLTIEHSTGLISKYTIGYVVDRTVGNTGGLGGLYGILYALGRPLPFPEANPWKKSIQYDLFQKIGGLLQKLQ
;
A
#
# COMPACT_ATOMS: atom_id res chain seq x y z
N PHE A 1 15.05 15.88 32.78
CA PHE A 1 16.41 16.41 32.52
C PHE A 1 16.28 17.56 31.54
N ALA A 2 16.77 18.74 31.93
CA ALA A 2 16.75 19.95 31.13
C ALA A 2 17.77 19.87 29.98
N VAL A 3 17.47 20.47 28.83
CA VAL A 3 18.31 21.43 28.09
C VAL A 3 17.59 21.84 26.80
N ALA A 4 17.65 23.14 26.52
CA ALA A 4 16.84 23.89 25.59
C ALA A 4 17.57 24.19 24.25
N LEU A 5 16.74 24.30 23.20
CA LEU A 5 16.70 25.29 22.09
C LEU A 5 17.99 25.96 21.58
N LEU A 6 18.13 25.99 20.23
CA LEU A 6 18.33 27.23 19.46
C LEU A 6 18.01 27.02 17.96
N VAL A 7 17.31 28.01 17.37
CA VAL A 7 16.65 28.00 16.06
C VAL A 7 16.92 29.34 15.34
N ARG A 8 16.85 29.31 13.99
CA ARG A 8 16.62 30.40 12.99
C ARG A 8 17.85 31.23 12.54
N THR A 9 17.95 31.76 11.30
CA THR A 9 16.95 32.41 10.41
C THR A 9 17.26 32.37 8.89
N SER A 10 16.20 32.26 8.08
CA SER A 10 15.72 33.07 6.91
C SER A 10 16.63 33.67 5.82
N HIS A 11 16.25 33.56 4.52
CA HIS A 11 15.74 34.67 3.66
C HIS A 11 15.30 34.21 2.25
N ALA A 12 14.37 34.96 1.65
CA ALA A 12 13.70 34.73 0.37
C ALA A 12 14.26 35.65 -0.75
N PHE A 13 14.01 35.31 -2.02
CA PHE A 13 13.89 36.30 -3.11
C PHE A 13 13.10 35.75 -4.31
N VAL A 14 12.29 36.62 -4.92
CA VAL A 14 11.39 36.41 -6.08
C VAL A 14 11.83 37.36 -7.18
N THR A 15 11.84 36.96 -8.46
CA THR A 15 11.60 37.87 -9.61
C THR A 15 11.09 37.11 -10.85
N SER A 16 10.19 37.76 -11.58
CA SER A 16 9.49 37.31 -12.79
C SER A 16 10.18 37.73 -14.10
N SER A 17 9.92 37.04 -15.22
CA SER A 17 9.54 37.63 -16.53
C SER A 17 9.47 36.57 -17.63
N ASN A 18 8.59 36.77 -18.61
CA ASN A 18 8.33 35.97 -19.82
C ASN A 18 7.85 36.94 -20.92
N PRO A 19 7.79 36.60 -22.23
CA PRO A 19 8.82 36.13 -23.19
C PRO A 19 8.78 36.99 -24.49
N PRO A 20 9.45 36.61 -25.61
CA PRO A 20 9.04 37.08 -26.93
C PRO A 20 8.68 35.97 -27.94
N LYS A 21 7.75 36.33 -28.83
CA LYS A 21 7.20 35.56 -29.96
C LYS A 21 8.16 35.61 -31.17
N LEU A 22 8.25 34.51 -31.94
CA LEU A 22 8.76 34.53 -33.31
C LEU A 22 7.84 33.74 -34.26
N SER A 23 7.71 34.25 -35.48
CA SER A 23 6.71 33.91 -36.50
C SER A 23 7.14 32.83 -37.50
N ARG A 24 6.15 32.05 -37.95
CA ARG A 24 5.95 31.34 -39.24
C ARG A 24 7.16 31.11 -40.17
N ASN A 25 7.33 29.85 -40.59
CA ASN A 25 7.30 29.51 -42.01
C ASN A 25 6.81 28.08 -42.25
N ILE A 26 5.92 27.98 -43.23
CA ILE A 26 5.29 26.77 -43.76
C ILE A 26 6.27 26.17 -44.77
N CYS A 27 6.57 24.88 -44.67
CA CYS A 27 7.10 24.11 -45.79
C CYS A 27 6.36 22.77 -45.81
N ALA A 28 5.47 22.60 -46.79
CA ALA A 28 4.82 21.35 -47.10
C ALA A 28 5.87 20.40 -47.70
N ALA A 29 6.03 19.23 -47.09
CA ALA A 29 6.76 18.11 -47.67
C ALA A 29 5.74 16.99 -47.92
N SER A 30 5.59 16.60 -49.19
CA SER A 30 4.82 15.44 -49.62
C SER A 30 5.23 14.20 -48.83
N ILE A 31 4.24 13.51 -48.25
CA ILE A 31 4.43 12.15 -47.73
C ILE A 31 4.08 11.22 -48.88
N ASP A 32 5.12 10.70 -49.54
CA ASP A 32 5.00 9.61 -50.50
C ASP A 32 4.37 8.40 -49.81
N THR A 33 3.26 7.96 -50.40
CA THR A 33 2.49 6.80 -49.98
C THR A 33 3.08 5.58 -50.70
N ALA A 34 4.08 4.92 -50.12
CA ALA A 34 4.46 3.56 -50.52
C ALA A 34 5.42 2.90 -49.52
N LEU A 35 5.14 1.63 -49.21
CA LEU A 35 5.98 0.64 -48.51
C LEU A 35 6.20 0.85 -47.00
N LEU A 36 5.47 0.09 -46.19
CA LEU A 36 6.04 -1.10 -45.53
C LEU A 36 4.94 -1.89 -44.81
N SER A 37 4.50 -2.94 -45.48
CA SER A 37 3.84 -4.10 -44.87
C SER A 37 4.88 -4.88 -44.06
N SER A 38 4.90 -4.71 -42.74
CA SER A 38 5.51 -5.68 -41.80
C SER A 38 5.08 -5.35 -40.37
N THR A 39 3.91 -5.84 -39.93
CA THR A 39 3.47 -5.73 -38.53
C THR A 39 2.55 -6.88 -38.13
N THR A 40 2.93 -8.13 -38.41
CA THR A 40 2.09 -9.30 -38.12
C THR A 40 2.86 -10.46 -37.50
N THR A 41 3.82 -10.21 -36.61
CA THR A 41 4.51 -11.29 -35.87
C THR A 41 4.62 -11.07 -34.37
N HIS A 42 4.05 -9.97 -33.84
CA HIS A 42 4.02 -9.74 -32.39
C HIS A 42 2.61 -9.93 -31.81
N ASP A 43 1.57 -9.54 -32.53
CA ASP A 43 0.19 -9.64 -32.05
C ASP A 43 -0.31 -11.10 -31.95
N ASP A 44 0.16 -12.00 -32.83
CA ASP A 44 -0.19 -13.43 -32.80
C ASP A 44 0.38 -14.13 -31.54
N ASP A 45 1.52 -13.66 -31.05
CA ASP A 45 2.15 -14.19 -29.83
C ASP A 45 1.44 -13.69 -28.57
N GLU A 46 0.88 -12.48 -28.58
CA GLU A 46 0.14 -11.91 -27.44
C GLU A 46 -1.18 -12.65 -27.17
N GLU A 47 -1.99 -12.87 -28.21
CA GLU A 47 -3.25 -13.65 -28.12
C GLU A 47 -2.97 -15.08 -27.65
N ALA A 48 -1.93 -15.72 -28.22
CA ALA A 48 -1.52 -17.05 -27.82
C ALA A 48 -1.16 -17.10 -26.32
N VAL A 49 -0.41 -16.13 -25.81
CA VAL A 49 -0.04 -16.03 -24.39
C VAL A 49 -1.26 -15.77 -23.51
N LEU A 50 -2.14 -14.83 -23.86
CA LEU A 50 -3.34 -14.50 -23.07
C LEU A 50 -4.36 -15.65 -23.03
N SER A 51 -4.34 -16.53 -24.04
CA SER A 51 -5.19 -17.72 -24.09
C SER A 51 -4.70 -18.88 -23.23
N LEU A 52 -3.48 -18.81 -22.67
CA LEU A 52 -2.92 -19.89 -21.86
C LEU A 52 -3.75 -20.11 -20.59
N PRO A 53 -4.02 -21.37 -20.21
CA PRO A 53 -4.95 -21.70 -19.14
C PRO A 53 -4.51 -21.24 -17.74
N MET A 54 -3.25 -20.84 -17.55
CA MET A 54 -2.78 -20.27 -16.28
C MET A 54 -3.19 -18.81 -16.07
N PHE A 55 -3.57 -18.10 -17.13
CA PHE A 55 -4.08 -16.73 -17.03
C PHE A 55 -5.61 -16.78 -17.03
N ILE A 56 -6.19 -16.39 -15.91
CA ILE A 56 -7.64 -16.45 -15.74
C ILE A 56 -8.32 -15.27 -16.45
N ASN A 57 -9.51 -15.51 -17.00
CA ASN A 57 -10.41 -14.43 -17.39
C ASN A 57 -11.17 -13.96 -16.14
N GLU A 58 -10.66 -12.92 -15.48
CA GLU A 58 -11.25 -12.37 -14.26
C GLU A 58 -12.71 -11.94 -14.46
N SER A 59 -13.04 -11.34 -15.61
CA SER A 59 -14.40 -10.90 -15.91
C SER A 59 -15.37 -12.08 -16.01
N GLU A 60 -14.95 -13.17 -16.63
CA GLU A 60 -15.72 -14.41 -16.71
C GLU A 60 -15.92 -15.02 -15.31
N GLN A 61 -14.87 -15.09 -14.49
CA GLN A 61 -14.99 -15.63 -13.12
C GLN A 61 -15.95 -14.79 -12.27
N LEU A 62 -15.85 -13.46 -12.33
CA LEU A 62 -16.74 -12.57 -11.61
C LEU A 62 -18.19 -12.65 -12.11
N SER A 63 -18.42 -13.03 -13.38
CA SER A 63 -19.77 -13.24 -13.92
C SER A 63 -20.48 -14.48 -13.35
N LYS A 64 -19.72 -15.44 -12.80
CA LYS A 64 -20.25 -16.68 -12.19
C LYS A 64 -20.75 -16.48 -10.75
N ARG A 65 -20.59 -15.27 -10.19
CA ARG A 65 -21.01 -14.94 -8.82
C ARG A 65 -22.54 -15.05 -8.70
N PRO A 66 -23.07 -15.48 -7.53
CA PRO A 66 -24.52 -15.54 -7.31
C PRO A 66 -25.20 -14.20 -7.57
N ALA A 67 -26.42 -14.23 -8.15
CA ALA A 67 -27.19 -13.01 -8.40
C ALA A 67 -27.55 -12.24 -7.11
N SER A 68 -27.53 -12.92 -5.95
CA SER A 68 -27.70 -12.31 -4.62
C SER A 68 -26.44 -11.60 -4.10
N SER A 69 -25.29 -11.76 -4.75
CA SER A 69 -24.07 -11.08 -4.36
C SER A 69 -24.14 -9.58 -4.62
N LEU A 70 -23.50 -8.81 -3.74
CA LEU A 70 -23.31 -7.38 -3.97
C LEU A 70 -22.49 -7.14 -5.24
N SER A 71 -22.85 -6.08 -5.98
CA SER A 71 -22.09 -5.72 -7.18
C SER A 71 -20.65 -5.32 -6.83
N PRO A 72 -19.66 -5.56 -7.72
CA PRO A 72 -18.27 -5.17 -7.51
C PRO A 72 -18.11 -3.69 -7.11
N GLN A 73 -18.84 -2.80 -7.78
CA GLN A 73 -18.78 -1.35 -7.52
C GLN A 73 -19.30 -1.02 -6.13
N LYS A 74 -20.34 -1.70 -5.66
CA LYS A 74 -20.89 -1.50 -4.31
C LYS A 74 -19.91 -1.98 -3.24
N MET A 75 -19.28 -3.12 -3.44
CA MET A 75 -18.26 -3.66 -2.53
C MET A 75 -17.03 -2.75 -2.44
N ILE A 76 -16.52 -2.27 -3.57
CA ILE A 76 -15.42 -1.30 -3.61
C ILE A 76 -15.81 0.00 -2.90
N LEU A 77 -17.05 0.46 -3.05
CA LEU A 77 -17.53 1.65 -2.34
C LEU A 77 -17.60 1.43 -0.82
N ILE A 78 -18.03 0.25 -0.36
CA ILE A 78 -18.00 -0.13 1.06
C ILE A 78 -16.56 -0.09 1.58
N ALA A 79 -15.62 -0.72 0.86
CA ALA A 79 -14.20 -0.70 1.21
C ALA A 79 -13.63 0.72 1.34
N LYS A 80 -13.91 1.59 0.35
CA LYS A 80 -13.45 2.99 0.37
C LYS A 80 -14.08 3.79 1.51
N ARG A 81 -15.35 3.58 1.83
CA ARG A 81 -16.02 4.22 2.97
C ARG A 81 -15.41 3.80 4.29
N PHE A 82 -15.14 2.50 4.45
CA PHE A 82 -14.46 1.98 5.61
C PHE A 82 -13.08 2.62 5.77
N LEU A 83 -12.25 2.63 4.72
CA LEU A 83 -10.92 3.24 4.79
C LEU A 83 -10.96 4.76 5.02
N ALA A 84 -11.98 5.45 4.51
CA ALA A 84 -12.16 6.88 4.78
C ALA A 84 -12.49 7.17 6.26
N SER A 85 -12.99 6.19 7.01
CA SER A 85 -13.14 6.31 8.45
C SER A 85 -11.77 6.32 9.15
N ASN A 86 -11.65 7.11 10.22
CA ASN A 86 -10.45 7.21 11.05
C ASN A 86 -9.14 7.51 10.26
N GLY A 87 -9.20 8.41 9.27
CA GLY A 87 -8.00 8.94 8.62
C GLY A 87 -7.24 7.96 7.70
N GLY A 88 -7.88 6.89 7.23
CA GLY A 88 -7.23 5.87 6.39
C GLY A 88 -7.08 4.50 7.07
N LEU A 89 -7.32 4.42 8.38
CA LEU A 89 -7.14 3.19 9.14
C LEU A 89 -8.36 2.27 9.12
N GLY A 90 -9.55 2.86 8.89
CA GLY A 90 -10.81 2.19 9.14
C GLY A 90 -11.15 2.14 10.64
N GLY A 91 -12.03 1.20 11.00
CA GLY A 91 -12.37 0.94 12.40
C GLY A 91 -13.71 1.49 12.86
N ASP A 92 -14.54 2.01 11.96
CA ASP A 92 -15.95 2.28 12.26
C ASP A 92 -16.66 0.98 12.67
N PRO A 93 -17.07 0.83 13.95
CA PRO A 93 -17.67 -0.41 14.44
C PRO A 93 -18.99 -0.76 13.76
N ASP A 94 -19.73 0.22 13.23
CA ASP A 94 -21.02 0.00 12.59
C ASP A 94 -20.87 -0.63 11.19
N MET A 95 -19.67 -0.56 10.62
CA MET A 95 -19.33 -1.21 9.36
C MET A 95 -18.80 -2.65 9.54
N LEU A 96 -18.59 -3.11 10.77
CA LEU A 96 -17.99 -4.41 11.07
C LEU A 96 -19.05 -5.44 11.48
N SER A 97 -18.95 -6.64 10.91
CA SER A 97 -19.78 -7.79 11.28
C SER A 97 -19.54 -8.20 12.74
N PRO A 98 -20.54 -8.75 13.46
CA PRO A 98 -20.32 -9.36 14.77
C PRO A 98 -19.24 -10.45 14.78
N SER A 99 -19.05 -11.17 13.67
CA SER A 99 -18.01 -12.21 13.51
C SER A 99 -16.69 -11.68 12.93
N PHE A 100 -16.49 -10.35 12.92
CA PHE A 100 -15.33 -9.72 12.32
C PHE A 100 -13.99 -10.24 12.87
N THR A 101 -13.03 -10.42 11.96
CA THR A 101 -11.63 -10.76 12.27
C THR A 101 -10.66 -9.79 11.59
N PHE A 102 -9.62 -9.39 12.33
CA PHE A 102 -8.49 -8.62 11.80
C PHE A 102 -7.21 -9.45 11.84
N GLU A 103 -6.42 -9.39 10.78
CA GLU A 103 -5.17 -10.14 10.65
C GLU A 103 -4.10 -9.35 9.90
N GLY A 104 -2.87 -9.39 10.40
CA GLY A 104 -1.68 -8.94 9.69
C GLY A 104 -0.55 -9.96 9.86
N PRO A 105 0.61 -9.75 9.22
CA PRO A 105 1.69 -10.75 9.19
C PRO A 105 2.18 -11.25 10.55
N VAL A 106 2.04 -10.44 11.60
CA VAL A 106 2.51 -10.74 12.97
C VAL A 106 1.39 -10.53 14.01
N VAL A 107 0.25 -9.96 13.62
CA VAL A 107 -0.82 -9.57 14.55
C VAL A 107 -2.11 -10.28 14.18
N GLY A 108 -2.79 -10.81 15.19
CA GLY A 108 -4.10 -11.43 15.06
C GLY A 108 -4.05 -12.96 15.09
N PRO A 109 -5.20 -13.61 14.90
CA PRO A 109 -6.50 -12.99 14.62
C PRO A 109 -7.02 -12.16 15.81
N LEU A 110 -7.52 -10.95 15.55
CA LEU A 110 -8.21 -10.12 16.54
C LEU A 110 -9.71 -10.09 16.24
N SER A 111 -10.54 -10.17 17.27
CA SER A 111 -12.00 -9.97 17.19
C SER A 111 -12.37 -8.50 16.94
N LYS A 112 -13.65 -8.23 16.63
CA LYS A 112 -14.20 -6.87 16.52
C LYS A 112 -13.84 -5.98 17.70
N THR A 113 -14.07 -6.47 18.92
CA THR A 113 -13.84 -5.70 20.14
C THR A 113 -12.36 -5.39 20.33
N GLU A 114 -11.48 -6.36 20.10
CA GLU A 114 -10.03 -6.18 20.22
C GLU A 114 -9.49 -5.20 19.17
N PHE A 115 -9.94 -5.32 17.92
CA PHE A 115 -9.53 -4.42 16.84
C PHE A 115 -9.99 -2.98 17.08
N VAL A 116 -11.27 -2.78 17.42
CA VAL A 116 -11.81 -1.44 17.71
C VAL A 116 -11.12 -0.83 18.93
N GLY A 117 -10.87 -1.61 19.97
CA GLY A 117 -10.11 -1.16 21.14
C GLY A 117 -8.67 -0.77 20.79
N ALA A 118 -7.98 -1.59 20.00
CA ALA A 118 -6.62 -1.32 19.56
C ALA A 118 -6.54 -0.06 18.68
N ILE A 119 -7.40 0.06 17.67
CA ILE A 119 -7.38 1.21 16.75
C ILE A 119 -7.85 2.50 17.43
N GLY A 120 -8.79 2.42 18.38
CA GLY A 120 -9.27 3.55 19.17
C GLY A 120 -8.24 4.04 20.21
N SER A 121 -7.31 3.19 20.63
CA SER A 121 -6.21 3.57 21.53
C SER A 121 -5.13 4.42 20.86
N VAL A 122 -5.11 4.46 19.52
CA VAL A 122 -4.08 5.15 18.74
C VAL A 122 -4.68 6.37 18.07
N ASP A 123 -4.35 7.57 18.58
CA ASP A 123 -4.70 8.82 17.91
C ASP A 123 -3.71 9.11 16.77
N PHE A 124 -3.97 8.48 15.63
CA PHE A 124 -3.09 8.59 14.46
C PHE A 124 -3.10 10.00 13.84
N ASN A 125 -4.22 10.72 13.96
CA ASN A 125 -4.34 12.10 13.48
C ASN A 125 -3.49 13.05 14.34
N ALA A 126 -3.46 12.85 15.66
CA ALA A 126 -2.54 13.59 16.52
C ALA A 126 -1.09 13.24 16.21
N ALA A 127 -0.76 11.96 16.04
CA ALA A 127 0.60 11.52 15.73
C ALA A 127 1.12 12.06 14.39
N PHE A 128 0.28 12.07 13.36
CA PHE A 128 0.61 12.46 11.99
C PHE A 128 -0.46 13.38 11.37
N PRO A 129 -0.52 14.67 11.76
CA PRO A 129 -1.55 15.60 11.26
C PRO A 129 -1.50 15.83 9.74
N ASN A 130 -0.37 15.54 9.11
CA ASN A 130 -0.15 15.65 7.67
C ASN A 130 0.00 14.29 6.96
N PHE A 131 -0.47 13.20 7.58
CA PHE A 131 -0.42 11.90 6.94
C PHE A 131 -1.24 11.89 5.66
N THR A 132 -0.65 11.40 4.59
CA THR A 132 -1.33 11.17 3.32
C THR A 132 -1.45 9.67 3.11
N SER A 133 -2.67 9.16 3.22
CA SER A 133 -3.01 7.78 2.89
C SER A 133 -3.22 7.64 1.38
N GLU A 134 -2.56 6.66 0.76
CA GLU A 134 -2.54 6.46 -0.69
C GLU A 134 -3.07 5.05 -1.02
N PHE A 135 -4.33 4.95 -1.44
CA PHE A 135 -4.98 3.67 -1.77
C PHE A 135 -5.29 3.56 -3.25
N TYR A 136 -4.96 2.43 -3.87
CA TYR A 136 -5.18 2.20 -5.30
C TYR A 136 -5.33 0.71 -5.63
N GLY A 137 -5.66 0.38 -6.87
CA GLY A 137 -5.74 -1.01 -7.35
C GLY A 137 -6.90 -1.81 -6.73
N PHE A 138 -8.03 -1.15 -6.43
CA PHE A 138 -9.21 -1.83 -5.89
C PHE A 138 -9.82 -2.80 -6.91
N HIS A 139 -9.96 -4.07 -6.55
CA HIS A 139 -10.62 -5.08 -7.37
C HIS A 139 -11.27 -6.16 -6.49
N ILE A 140 -12.19 -6.93 -7.07
CA ILE A 140 -12.80 -8.08 -6.41
C ILE A 140 -11.93 -9.30 -6.67
N ASP A 141 -11.74 -10.14 -5.66
CA ASP A 141 -11.08 -11.42 -5.83
C ASP A 141 -11.90 -12.31 -6.79
N PRO A 142 -11.32 -12.78 -7.92
CA PRO A 142 -12.04 -13.61 -8.88
C PRO A 142 -12.34 -15.02 -8.35
N PHE A 143 -11.65 -15.48 -7.30
CA PHE A 143 -11.87 -16.78 -6.67
C PHE A 143 -12.75 -16.66 -5.41
N GLU A 144 -12.53 -15.63 -4.61
CA GLU A 144 -13.27 -15.34 -3.37
C GLU A 144 -14.15 -14.11 -3.56
N GLY A 145 -15.28 -14.26 -4.28
CA GLY A 145 -16.12 -13.15 -4.76
C GLY A 145 -16.78 -12.23 -3.71
N ASP A 146 -16.46 -12.41 -2.43
CA ASP A 146 -16.82 -11.57 -1.28
C ASP A 146 -15.64 -10.70 -0.78
N ARG A 147 -14.45 -10.83 -1.37
CA ARG A 147 -13.23 -10.10 -0.99
C ARG A 147 -12.90 -8.97 -1.96
N VAL A 148 -12.55 -7.82 -1.40
CA VAL A 148 -11.97 -6.67 -2.11
C VAL A 148 -10.49 -6.59 -1.80
N TRP A 149 -9.64 -6.68 -2.83
CA TRP A 149 -8.22 -6.40 -2.75
C TRP A 149 -7.92 -4.94 -3.06
N TYR A 150 -6.90 -4.38 -2.41
CA TYR A 150 -6.36 -3.07 -2.74
C TYR A 150 -4.89 -2.96 -2.31
N THR A 151 -4.18 -1.98 -2.86
CA THR A 151 -2.83 -1.62 -2.43
C THR A 151 -2.87 -0.35 -1.59
N ALA A 152 -2.18 -0.38 -0.45
CA ALA A 152 -2.00 0.74 0.46
C ALA A 152 -0.55 1.23 0.46
N ARG A 153 -0.40 2.55 0.46
CA ARG A 153 0.82 3.30 0.75
C ARG A 153 0.46 4.49 1.63
N GLY A 154 1.47 5.23 2.05
CA GLY A 154 1.25 6.49 2.70
C GLY A 154 2.52 7.07 3.26
N LYS A 155 2.47 8.37 3.56
CA LYS A 155 3.60 9.10 4.10
C LYS A 155 3.13 10.22 5.02
N GLY A 156 3.93 10.53 6.04
CA GLY A 156 3.62 11.61 6.96
C GLY A 156 4.81 11.93 7.86
N LYS A 157 4.80 13.12 8.45
CA LYS A 157 5.78 13.50 9.46
C LYS A 157 5.17 13.27 10.83
N ASN A 158 5.87 12.55 11.70
CA ASN A 158 5.41 12.41 13.08
C ASN A 158 5.69 13.72 13.84
N THR A 159 4.67 14.55 14.00
CA THR A 159 4.75 15.86 14.70
C THR A 159 3.86 15.92 15.95
N GLY A 160 3.30 14.79 16.35
CA GLY A 160 2.57 14.66 17.61
C GLY A 160 2.76 13.30 18.27
N PRO A 161 2.11 13.08 19.41
CA PRO A 161 2.31 11.87 20.20
C PRO A 161 1.64 10.66 19.55
N LEU A 162 2.25 9.49 19.69
CA LEU A 162 1.72 8.17 19.31
C LEU A 162 1.81 7.24 20.53
N VAL A 163 0.97 7.50 21.54
CA VAL A 163 1.03 6.82 22.84
C VAL A 163 0.70 5.33 22.68
N PRO A 164 1.41 4.42 23.39
CA PRO A 164 2.51 4.66 24.33
C PRO A 164 3.91 4.74 23.69
N PHE A 165 4.02 4.58 22.38
CA PHE A 165 5.32 4.41 21.69
C PHE A 165 6.11 5.70 21.49
N VAL A 166 5.42 6.81 21.28
CA VAL A 166 5.97 8.17 21.18
C VAL A 166 5.21 9.05 22.17
N PRO A 167 5.66 9.13 23.44
CA PRO A 167 4.99 9.93 24.46
C PRO A 167 5.20 11.44 24.28
N GLU A 168 6.19 11.85 23.47
CA GLU A 168 6.51 13.26 23.26
C GLU A 168 5.41 13.97 22.46
N SER A 169 4.88 15.07 23.00
CA SER A 169 3.82 15.85 22.34
C SER A 169 4.25 16.49 21.02
N SER A 170 5.55 16.67 20.80
CA SER A 170 6.14 17.13 19.53
C SER A 170 6.28 16.03 18.48
N GLY A 171 6.01 14.78 18.85
CA GLY A 171 6.46 13.62 18.09
C GLY A 171 7.98 13.54 18.00
N THR A 172 8.45 12.62 17.16
CA THR A 172 9.89 12.39 16.86
C THR A 172 10.43 13.34 15.80
N GLY A 173 9.57 14.00 15.04
CA GLY A 173 9.94 14.80 13.86
C GLY A 173 10.36 13.97 12.64
N GLN A 174 10.31 12.64 12.71
CA GLN A 174 10.73 11.76 11.62
C GLN A 174 9.67 11.67 10.52
N MET A 175 10.12 11.55 9.28
CA MET A 175 9.27 11.21 8.15
C MET A 175 9.07 9.70 8.08
N VAL A 176 7.83 9.26 7.90
CA VAL A 176 7.48 7.87 7.61
C VAL A 176 7.05 7.79 6.15
N VAL A 177 7.59 6.82 5.42
CA VAL A 177 7.22 6.49 4.03
C VAL A 177 6.99 5.00 3.96
N ASN A 178 5.73 4.60 3.83
CA ASN A 178 5.37 3.19 3.78
C ASN A 178 5.71 2.54 2.43
N PRO A 179 6.15 1.27 2.43
CA PRO A 179 6.22 0.45 1.23
C PRO A 179 4.81 0.15 0.70
N PRO A 180 4.69 -0.30 -0.56
CA PRO A 180 3.44 -0.88 -1.05
C PRO A 180 3.05 -2.12 -0.23
N GLN A 181 1.82 -2.12 0.24
CA GLN A 181 1.20 -3.22 0.99
C GLN A 181 -0.06 -3.68 0.26
N VAL A 182 -0.23 -4.98 0.08
CA VAL A 182 -1.51 -5.53 -0.39
C VAL A 182 -2.39 -5.80 0.84
N CYS A 183 -3.63 -5.35 0.75
CA CYS A 183 -4.61 -5.39 1.81
C CYS A 183 -5.94 -5.91 1.27
N SER A 184 -6.79 -6.45 2.16
CA SER A 184 -8.12 -6.90 1.74
C SER A 184 -9.21 -6.71 2.78
N LEU A 185 -10.44 -6.60 2.29
CA LEU A 185 -11.66 -6.59 3.09
C LEU A 185 -12.61 -7.66 2.56
N THR A 186 -13.05 -8.59 3.41
CA THR A 186 -14.14 -9.51 3.09
C THR A 186 -15.46 -8.91 3.55
N ILE A 187 -16.46 -8.91 2.66
CA ILE A 187 -17.75 -8.24 2.83
C ILE A 187 -18.87 -9.27 2.74
N GLU A 188 -19.68 -9.36 3.78
CA GLU A 188 -20.88 -10.17 3.79
C GLU A 188 -21.91 -9.63 2.78
N HIS A 189 -22.32 -10.45 1.82
CA HIS A 189 -23.26 -10.00 0.78
C HIS A 189 -24.65 -9.63 1.32
N SER A 190 -25.14 -10.34 2.35
CA SER A 190 -26.48 -10.14 2.90
C SER A 190 -26.61 -8.85 3.72
N THR A 191 -25.54 -8.44 4.42
CA THR A 191 -25.54 -7.31 5.35
C THR A 191 -24.78 -6.10 4.80
N GLY A 192 -23.79 -6.32 3.93
CA GLY A 192 -22.82 -5.32 3.52
C GLY A 192 -21.78 -4.99 4.58
N LEU A 193 -21.73 -5.74 5.69
CA LEU A 193 -20.76 -5.57 6.76
C LEU A 193 -19.44 -6.28 6.44
N ILE A 194 -18.35 -5.78 7.01
CA ILE A 194 -17.01 -6.35 6.84
C ILE A 194 -16.81 -7.45 7.86
N SER A 195 -16.48 -8.67 7.41
CA SER A 195 -16.21 -9.84 8.26
C SER A 195 -14.72 -10.15 8.43
N LYS A 196 -13.87 -9.69 7.50
CA LYS A 196 -12.41 -9.81 7.64
C LYS A 196 -11.69 -8.58 7.11
N TYR A 197 -10.65 -8.14 7.82
CA TYR A 197 -9.73 -7.10 7.38
C TYR A 197 -8.28 -7.58 7.47
N THR A 198 -7.55 -7.55 6.36
CA THR A 198 -6.12 -7.89 6.32
C THR A 198 -5.26 -6.72 5.86
N ILE A 199 -4.16 -6.46 6.58
CA ILE A 199 -3.18 -5.41 6.26
C ILE A 199 -1.76 -5.81 6.59
N GLY A 200 -0.77 -5.04 6.12
CA GLY A 200 0.61 -5.22 6.54
C GLY A 200 1.46 -6.10 5.62
N TYR A 201 0.87 -6.71 4.60
CA TYR A 201 1.57 -7.59 3.67
C TYR A 201 2.35 -6.78 2.64
N VAL A 202 3.61 -6.50 2.96
CA VAL A 202 4.53 -5.74 2.11
C VAL A 202 4.90 -6.53 0.86
N VAL A 203 4.67 -5.93 -0.31
CA VAL A 203 4.98 -6.55 -1.61
C VAL A 203 6.29 -6.04 -2.23
N ASP A 204 6.83 -4.93 -1.75
CA ASP A 204 8.20 -4.49 -2.06
C ASP A 204 8.86 -3.88 -0.82
N ARG A 205 9.80 -4.63 -0.24
CA ARG A 205 10.51 -4.21 0.98
C ARG A 205 11.60 -3.17 0.75
N THR A 206 11.96 -2.89 -0.50
CA THR A 206 13.03 -1.95 -0.86
C THR A 206 12.54 -0.50 -0.94
N VAL A 207 11.23 -0.31 -0.93
CA VAL A 207 10.57 0.99 -1.05
C VAL A 207 10.25 1.57 0.32
N GLY A 208 10.45 2.87 0.48
CA GLY A 208 10.15 3.58 1.72
C GLY A 208 11.24 3.42 2.78
N ASN A 209 10.91 3.68 4.04
CA ASN A 209 11.88 3.69 5.14
C ASN A 209 11.47 2.86 6.36
N THR A 210 10.48 1.98 6.20
CA THR A 210 10.00 1.11 7.28
C THR A 210 10.81 -0.19 7.44
N GLY A 211 11.93 -0.33 6.71
CA GLY A 211 12.73 -1.55 6.71
C GLY A 211 12.00 -2.76 6.14
N GLY A 212 11.00 -2.54 5.28
CA GLY A 212 10.21 -3.62 4.69
C GLY A 212 9.11 -4.17 5.58
N LEU A 213 8.80 -3.48 6.69
CA LEU A 213 7.70 -3.82 7.58
C LEU A 213 6.44 -3.02 7.20
N GLY A 214 5.28 -3.67 7.34
CA GLY A 214 3.97 -3.06 7.14
C GLY A 214 3.30 -2.64 8.45
N GLY A 215 2.11 -2.03 8.32
CA GLY A 215 1.28 -1.62 9.45
C GLY A 215 2.01 -0.73 10.48
N LEU A 216 1.54 -0.79 11.73
CA LEU A 216 2.12 -0.02 12.83
C LEU A 216 3.60 -0.36 13.07
N TYR A 217 4.03 -1.61 12.80
CA TYR A 217 5.39 -2.05 13.10
C TYR A 217 6.41 -1.35 12.20
N GLY A 218 6.07 -1.18 10.91
CA GLY A 218 6.87 -0.39 9.99
C GLY A 218 6.95 1.08 10.35
N ILE A 219 5.84 1.65 10.83
CA ILE A 219 5.79 3.03 11.32
C ILE A 219 6.74 3.18 12.51
N LEU A 220 6.60 2.34 13.53
CA LEU A 220 7.43 2.37 14.73
C LEU A 220 8.93 2.19 14.41
N TYR A 221 9.26 1.30 13.47
CA TYR A 221 10.63 1.15 12.98
C TYR A 221 11.16 2.45 12.35
N ALA A 222 10.39 3.08 11.46
CA ALA A 222 10.79 4.34 10.81
C ALA A 222 10.93 5.51 11.79
N LEU A 223 10.21 5.47 12.93
CA LEU A 223 10.35 6.44 14.02
C LEU A 223 11.54 6.14 14.96
N GLY A 224 12.30 5.07 14.73
CA GLY A 224 13.39 4.65 15.62
C GLY A 224 12.91 4.05 16.94
N ARG A 225 11.68 3.53 16.98
CA ARG A 225 11.03 2.91 18.14
C ARG A 225 10.55 1.47 17.85
N PRO A 226 11.39 0.58 17.28
CA PRO A 226 10.95 -0.77 16.93
C PRO A 226 10.54 -1.56 18.19
N LEU A 227 9.63 -2.52 18.01
CA LEU A 227 9.22 -3.40 19.11
C LEU A 227 10.33 -4.41 19.44
N PRO A 228 10.45 -4.83 20.72
CA PRO A 228 11.59 -5.59 21.22
C PRO A 228 11.50 -7.10 20.93
N PHE A 229 10.97 -7.50 19.77
CA PHE A 229 10.88 -8.91 19.37
C PHE A 229 11.23 -9.11 17.89
N PRO A 230 11.77 -10.30 17.52
CA PRO A 230 12.35 -10.52 16.19
C PRO A 230 11.41 -10.27 15.01
N GLU A 231 10.12 -10.62 15.15
CA GLU A 231 9.11 -10.54 14.10
C GLU A 231 8.76 -9.08 13.73
N ALA A 232 9.01 -8.13 14.62
CA ALA A 232 8.85 -6.69 14.36
C ALA A 232 10.13 -6.01 13.86
N ASN A 233 11.12 -6.79 13.42
CA ASN A 233 12.35 -6.27 12.83
C ASN A 233 12.44 -6.60 11.34
N PRO A 234 13.12 -5.74 10.54
CA PRO A 234 13.40 -6.02 9.14
C PRO A 234 14.03 -7.39 8.94
N TRP A 235 13.66 -8.06 7.87
CA TRP A 235 14.27 -9.32 7.49
C TRP A 235 15.79 -9.16 7.34
N LYS A 236 16.53 -10.10 7.91
CA LYS A 236 17.98 -10.22 7.76
C LYS A 236 18.31 -11.66 7.39
N LYS A 237 19.29 -11.85 6.51
CA LYS A 237 19.84 -13.17 6.22
C LYS A 237 20.35 -13.79 7.53
N SER A 238 19.98 -15.04 7.79
CA SER A 238 20.65 -15.81 8.82
C SER A 238 22.06 -16.16 8.37
N ILE A 239 22.96 -16.42 9.33
CA ILE A 239 24.33 -16.84 9.04
C ILE A 239 24.34 -18.14 8.24
N GLN A 240 23.44 -19.07 8.58
CA GLN A 240 23.28 -20.34 7.87
C GLN A 240 22.89 -20.11 6.40
N TYR A 241 21.96 -19.20 6.16
CA TYR A 241 21.51 -18.88 4.80
C TYR A 241 22.60 -18.17 4.00
N ASP A 242 23.34 -17.25 4.62
CA ASP A 242 24.45 -16.56 3.97
C ASP A 242 25.58 -17.53 3.58
N LEU A 243 25.92 -18.47 4.46
CA LEU A 243 26.91 -19.51 4.18
C LEU A 243 26.46 -20.45 3.05
N PHE A 244 25.20 -20.89 3.08
CA PHE A 244 24.63 -21.75 2.05
C PHE A 244 24.72 -21.08 0.66
N GLN A 245 24.37 -19.80 0.56
CA GLN A 245 24.46 -19.07 -0.71
C GLN A 245 25.91 -18.90 -1.20
N LYS A 246 26.86 -18.66 -0.30
CA LYS A 246 28.28 -18.55 -0.66
C LYS A 246 28.84 -19.86 -1.21
N ILE A 247 28.51 -20.99 -0.59
CA ILE A 247 28.94 -22.32 -1.06
C ILE A 247 28.30 -22.63 -2.42
N GLY A 248 26.99 -22.41 -2.57
CA GLY A 248 26.29 -22.62 -3.84
C GLY A 248 26.86 -21.78 -4.99
N GLY A 249 27.16 -20.50 -4.74
CA GLY A 249 27.78 -19.62 -5.73
C GLY A 249 29.21 -20.00 -6.10
N LEU A 250 29.97 -20.64 -5.20
CA LEU A 250 31.30 -21.17 -5.52
C LEU A 250 31.20 -22.41 -6.40
N LEU A 251 30.27 -23.32 -6.10
CA LEU A 251 30.05 -24.55 -6.89
C LEU A 251 29.59 -24.23 -8.31
N GLN A 252 28.69 -23.26 -8.50
CA GLN A 252 28.23 -22.83 -9.82
C GLN A 252 29.34 -22.21 -10.69
N LYS A 253 30.38 -21.64 -10.08
CA LYS A 253 31.54 -21.08 -10.80
C LYS A 253 32.60 -22.12 -11.16
N LEU A 254 32.53 -23.31 -10.57
CA LEU A 254 33.43 -24.42 -10.83
C LEU A 254 32.86 -25.42 -11.86
N GLN A 255 31.59 -25.24 -12.25
CA GLN A 255 30.94 -25.91 -13.39
C GLN A 255 31.03 -25.03 -14.64
#